data_AF-Q98GW7-F1
#
_entry.id   AF-Q98GW7-F1
#
_cell.length_a   1.000
_cell.length_b   1.000
_cell.length_c   1.000
_cell.angle_alpha   90.00
_cell.angle_beta   90.00
_cell.angle_gamma   90.00
#
_symmetry.space_group_name_H-M   'P 1'
#
loop_
_entity.id
_entity.type
_entity.pdbx_description
1 polymer ?
#
loop_
_entity_poly.entity_id
_entity_poly.type
_entity_poly.pdbx_seq_one_letter_code
_entity_poly.pdbx_strand_id
1 'polypeptide(L)' 'MMYTLEHNGRGAMADLMILELAKARQRAEVTLRRAKEMLDEDCGVGINIALCGRIRAAQRRVIEARERLTKIDPRAASEF' A
#
# COMPACT_ATOMS: atom_id res chain seq x y z
N MET A 1 -6.47 -35.25 -49.30
CA MET A 1 -5.11 -35.58 -48.83
C MET A 1 -5.01 -35.10 -47.39
N MET A 2 -5.21 -36.01 -46.44
CA MET A 2 -5.42 -35.70 -45.02
C MET A 2 -4.07 -35.86 -44.32
N TYR A 3 -3.42 -34.76 -43.96
CA TYR A 3 -2.17 -34.81 -43.21
C TYR A 3 -2.45 -35.39 -41.83
N THR A 4 -1.95 -36.60 -41.58
CA THR A 4 -1.96 -37.25 -40.28
C THR A 4 -1.10 -36.43 -39.33
N LEU A 5 -1.77 -35.66 -38.47
CA LEU A 5 -1.14 -34.84 -37.44
C LEU A 5 -0.80 -35.75 -36.26
N GLU A 6 0.32 -36.46 -36.38
CA GLU A 6 0.86 -37.24 -35.27
C GLU A 6 1.45 -36.30 -34.22
N HIS A 7 0.59 -35.73 -33.38
CA HIS A 7 0.99 -34.98 -32.21
C HIS A 7 1.43 -35.94 -31.11
N ASN A 8 2.73 -36.28 -31.15
CA ASN A 8 3.44 -36.85 -30.01
C ASN A 8 3.13 -36.03 -28.74
N GLY A 9 2.62 -36.68 -27.68
CA GLY A 9 2.15 -36.06 -26.43
C GLY A 9 3.16 -35.16 -25.68
N ARG A 10 4.42 -35.11 -26.13
CA ARG A 10 5.45 -34.17 -25.66
C ARG A 10 5.24 -32.73 -26.17
N GLY A 11 4.73 -32.55 -27.39
CA GLY A 11 4.47 -31.22 -27.95
C GLY A 11 3.30 -30.52 -27.25
N ALA A 12 2.19 -31.24 -27.09
CA ALA A 12 1.00 -30.74 -26.40
C ALA A 12 1.26 -30.35 -24.93
N MET A 13 2.12 -31.10 -24.23
CA MET A 13 2.53 -30.77 -22.87
C MET A 13 3.38 -29.49 -22.80
N ALA A 14 4.30 -29.31 -23.75
CA ALA A 14 5.13 -28.11 -23.83
C ALA A 14 4.29 -26.86 -24.13
N ASP A 15 3.34 -26.97 -25.07
CA ASP A 15 2.43 -25.87 -25.41
C ASP A 15 1.53 -25.48 -24.23
N LEU A 16 1.04 -26.48 -23.47
CA LEU A 16 0.28 -26.24 -22.25
C LEU A 16 1.10 -25.52 -21.17
N MET A 17 2.36 -25.92 -20.98
CA MET A 17 3.26 -25.25 -20.03
C MET A 17 3.55 -23.80 -20.43
N ILE A 18 3.76 -23.54 -21.71
CA ILE A 18 3.99 -22.19 -22.23
C ILE A 18 2.76 -21.32 -21.98
N LEU A 19 1.56 -21.85 -22.22
CA LEU A 19 0.30 -21.15 -21.99
C LEU A 19 0.10 -20.83 -20.50
N GLU A 20 0.34 -21.79 -19.61
CA GLU A 20 0.20 -21.57 -18.16
C GLU A 20 1.24 -20.59 -17.62
N LEU A 21 2.48 -20.64 -18.13
CA LEU A 21 3.51 -19.67 -17.79
C LEU A 21 3.13 -18.26 -18.23
N ALA A 22 2.59 -18.10 -19.45
CA ALA A 22 2.12 -16.82 -19.96
C ALA A 22 0.99 -16.25 -19.08
N LYS A 23 0.01 -17.08 -18.70
CA LYS A 23 -1.07 -16.68 -17.78
C LYS A 23 -0.55 -16.32 -16.39
N ALA A 24 0.38 -17.10 -15.85
CA ALA A 24 1.00 -16.81 -14.54
C ALA A 24 1.72 -15.47 -14.56
N ARG A 25 2.50 -15.21 -15.62
CA ARG A 25 3.20 -13.94 -15.82
C ARG A 25 2.23 -12.77 -15.96
N GLN A 26 1.19 -12.89 -16.77
CA GLN A 26 0.18 -11.85 -16.93
C GLN A 26 -0.50 -11.52 -15.59
N ARG A 27 -0.86 -12.55 -14.80
CA ARG A 27 -1.45 -12.35 -13.46
C ARG A 27 -0.49 -11.64 -12.50
N ALA A 28 0.79 -12.00 -12.54
CA ALA A 28 1.82 -11.35 -11.74
C ALA A 28 2.00 -9.87 -12.16
N GLU A 29 2.03 -9.58 -13.45
CA GLU A 29 2.15 -8.21 -13.99
C GLU A 29 0.95 -7.33 -13.63
N VAL A 30 -0.28 -7.87 -13.69
CA VAL A 30 -1.49 -7.16 -13.26
C VAL A 30 -1.46 -6.89 -11.76
N THR A 31 -1.07 -7.87 -10.95
CA THR A 31 -0.94 -7.71 -9.49
C THR A 31 0.11 -6.66 -9.15
N LEU A 32 1.26 -6.68 -9.82
CA LEU A 32 2.32 -5.69 -9.63
C LEU A 32 1.86 -4.29 -10.03
N ARG A 33 1.12 -4.15 -11.13
CA ARG A 33 0.56 -2.86 -11.57
C ARG A 33 -0.41 -2.31 -10.53
N ARG A 34 -1.33 -3.13 -10.04
CA ARG A 34 -2.28 -2.74 -8.98
C ARG A 34 -1.57 -2.35 -7.68
N ALA A 35 -0.55 -3.10 -7.28
CA ALA A 35 0.25 -2.76 -6.09
C ALA A 35 0.97 -1.42 -6.27
N LYS A 36 1.48 -1.12 -7.47
CA LYS A 36 2.08 0.18 -7.79
C LYS A 36 1.05 1.30 -7.78
N GLU A 37 -0.13 1.10 -8.37
CA GLU A 37 -1.24 2.05 -8.34
C GLU A 37 -1.65 2.36 -6.90
N MET A 38 -1.76 1.35 -6.01
CA MET A 38 -2.05 1.58 -4.60
C MET A 38 -0.95 2.34 -3.84
N LEU A 39 0.30 2.27 -4.31
CA LEU A 39 1.42 3.01 -3.74
C LEU A 39 1.52 4.44 -4.31
N ASP A 40 1.14 4.62 -5.56
CA ASP A 40 1.13 5.89 -6.30
C ASP A 40 -0.10 6.74 -5.95
N GLU A 41 -1.24 6.10 -5.72
CA GLU A 41 -2.49 6.70 -5.28
C GLU A 41 -2.43 7.01 -3.79
N ASP A 42 -1.48 7.87 -3.40
CA ASP A 42 -1.37 8.62 -2.14
C ASP A 42 -1.72 7.85 -0.85
N CYS A 43 -1.76 6.52 -0.81
CA CYS A 43 -2.12 5.80 0.40
C CYS A 43 -0.99 5.92 1.43
N GLY A 44 0.27 6.02 0.97
CA GLY A 44 1.39 6.35 1.85
C GLY A 44 1.41 7.82 2.28
N VAL A 45 1.17 8.74 1.35
CA VAL A 45 1.25 10.19 1.58
C VAL A 45 0.04 10.72 2.33
N GLY A 46 -1.17 10.30 1.98
CA GLY A 46 -2.44 10.62 2.64
C GLY A 46 -2.53 10.09 4.06
N ILE A 47 -2.04 8.86 4.32
CA ILE A 47 -1.90 8.35 5.71
C ILE A 47 -0.94 9.24 6.50
N ASN A 48 0.19 9.63 5.90
CA ASN A 48 1.17 10.52 6.54
C ASN A 48 0.59 11.92 6.80
N ILE A 49 -0.12 12.52 5.84
CA ILE A 49 -0.76 13.83 5.99
C ILE A 49 -1.83 13.80 7.07
N ALA A 50 -2.71 12.78 7.07
CA ALA A 50 -3.75 12.62 8.08
C ALA A 50 -3.14 12.39 9.48
N LEU A 51 -2.08 11.57 9.59
CA LEU A 51 -1.35 11.35 10.83
C LEU A 51 -0.68 12.64 11.33
N CYS A 52 0.03 13.35 10.47
CA CYS A 52 0.63 14.64 10.77
C CYS A 52 -0.43 15.67 11.24
N GLY A 53 -1.61 15.67 10.62
CA GLY A 53 -2.75 16.49 11.05
C GLY A 53 -3.20 16.16 12.47
N ARG A 54 -3.35 14.87 12.81
CA ARG A 54 -3.70 14.42 14.16
C ARG A 54 -2.64 14.78 15.20
N ILE A 55 -1.36 14.60 14.87
CA ILE A 55 -0.25 14.96 15.76
C ILE A 55 -0.27 16.46 16.06
N ARG A 56 -0.40 17.31 15.02
CA ARG A 56 -0.49 18.77 15.22
C ARG A 56 -1.70 19.16 16.06
N ALA A 57 -2.86 18.54 15.85
CA ALA A 57 -4.06 18.79 16.65
C ALA A 57 -3.85 18.40 18.12
N ALA A 58 -3.21 17.25 18.38
CA ALA A 58 -2.86 16.81 19.74
C ALA A 58 -1.88 17.78 20.41
N GLN A 59 -0.82 18.19 19.70
CA GLN A 59 0.13 19.18 20.20
C GLN A 59 -0.55 20.50 20.57
N ARG A 60 -1.45 21.00 19.72
CA ARG A 60 -2.22 22.23 20.00
C ARG A 60 -3.04 22.10 21.28
N ARG A 61 -3.75 20.98 21.45
CA ARG A 61 -4.56 20.70 22.64
C ARG A 61 -3.70 20.64 23.92
N VAL A 62 -2.49 20.08 23.84
CA VAL A 62 -1.55 20.06 24.97
C VAL A 62 -1.08 21.47 25.32
N ILE A 63 -0.73 22.29 24.31
CA ILE A 63 -0.33 23.69 24.54
C ILE A 63 -1.47 24.48 25.18
N GLU A 64 -2.69 24.39 24.64
CA GLU A 64 -3.86 25.07 25.21
C GLU A 64 -4.16 24.61 26.65
N ALA A 65 -4.02 23.31 26.93
CA ALA A 65 -4.18 22.76 28.27
C ALA A 65 -3.10 23.31 29.23
N ARG A 66 -1.84 23.39 28.79
CA ARG A 66 -0.75 24.01 29.56
C ARG A 66 -1.04 25.47 29.84
N GLU A 67 -1.43 26.26 28.85
CA GLU A 67 -1.77 27.67 29.04
C GLU A 67 -2.92 27.88 30.04
N ARG A 68 -3.95 27.03 29.98
CA ARG A 68 -5.05 27.06 30.95
C ARG A 68 -4.58 26.68 32.35
N LEU A 69 -3.74 25.67 32.47
CA LEU A 69 -3.18 25.24 33.74
C LEU A 69 -2.32 26.34 34.38
N THR A 70 -1.45 26.99 33.60
CA THR A 70 -0.61 28.10 34.09
C THR A 70 -1.42 29.29 34.60
N LYS A 71 -2.62 29.53 34.03
CA LYS A 71 -3.53 30.58 34.50
C LYS A 71 -4.18 30.23 35.84
N ILE A 72 -4.40 28.94 36.12
CA ILE A 72 -5.01 28.45 37.36
C ILE A 72 -3.94 28.36 38.46
N ASP A 73 -2.80 27.77 38.11
CA ASP A 73 -1.64 27.63 38.98
C ASP A 73 -0.37 28.06 38.24
N PRO A 74 0.16 29.25 38.55
CA PRO A 74 1.41 29.74 37.97
C PRO A 74 2.62 28.85 38.29
N ARG A 75 2.57 28.05 39.37
CA ARG A 75 3.66 27.13 39.75
C ARG A 75 3.66 25.84 38.93
N ALA A 76 2.51 25.46 38.38
CA ALA A 76 2.39 24.28 37.51
C ALA A 76 3.13 24.44 36.16
N ALA A 77 3.58 25.65 35.81
CA ALA A 77 4.36 25.90 34.60
C ALA A 77 5.75 25.23 34.60
N SER A 78 6.32 24.94 35.77
CA SER A 78 7.66 24.34 35.90
C SER A 78 7.67 22.80 35.84
N GLU A 79 6.50 22.16 35.76
CA GLU A 79 6.36 20.69 35.89
C GLU A 79 6.27 19.95 34.53
N PHE A 80 6.38 20.66 33.40
CA PHE A 80 6.21 20.13 32.03
C PHE A 80 7.36 20.43 31.07
#